data_AF-A0A353UDI4-F1
#
_entry.id   AF-A0A353UDI4-F1
#
_cell.length_a   1.000
_cell.length_b   1.000
_cell.length_c   1.000
_cell.angle_alpha   90.00
_cell.angle_beta   90.00
_cell.angle_gamma   90.00
#
_symmetry.space_group_name_H-M   'P 1'
#
loop_
_entity.id
_entity.type
_entity.pdbx_description
1 polymer ?
#
loop_
_entity_poly.entity_id
_entity_poly.type
_entity_poly.pdbx_seq_one_letter_code
_entity_poly.pdbx_strand_id
1 'polypeptide(L)'
;KDAFVYLASPVSCAVFAIKGEIVDSRESGIKIGSFEEPSKYLINRSFIIPPLKAASDVKVIKGPNIKDVPVKEPLKDRIEAEVLLKAGDNITTDDIMPAGSKVLPFRSNIPKISEFVFSGIDATFSKRAKEAKEKGGCIIIGGENYGQGSSREHAAMAPMFLGLQAVLAKSFARIHKANLINFGILPLQFKNPADYEKAEKGDRLVIKDVINSLNGSQVYNIENITKGAAFEVVSDLNDRQREIILKGGLLPYMKK
;
A
#
# COMPACT_ATOMS: atom_id res chain seq x y z
N LYS A 1 -4.55 -18.79 -14.75
CA LYS A 1 -3.89 -18.81 -16.07
C LYS A 1 -3.07 -17.54 -16.16
N ASP A 2 -1.74 -17.64 -16.28
CA ASP A 2 -0.92 -16.46 -16.56
C ASP A 2 -1.32 -15.87 -17.91
N ALA A 3 -1.35 -14.54 -17.97
CA ALA A 3 -1.73 -13.81 -19.18
C ALA A 3 -0.58 -13.70 -20.20
N PHE A 4 0.59 -14.29 -19.92
CA PHE A 4 1.79 -14.27 -20.78
C PHE A 4 2.13 -12.85 -21.29
N VAL A 5 2.31 -11.92 -20.36
CA VAL A 5 2.63 -10.51 -20.65
C VAL A 5 4.14 -10.30 -20.63
N TYR A 6 4.69 -9.70 -21.68
CA TYR A 6 6.11 -9.42 -21.84
C TYR A 6 6.36 -7.94 -22.05
N LEU A 7 7.48 -7.43 -21.53
CA LEU A 7 7.95 -6.07 -21.79
C LEU A 7 8.84 -6.08 -23.04
N ALA A 8 8.56 -5.22 -24.01
CA ALA A 8 9.34 -5.06 -25.22
C ALA A 8 9.31 -3.59 -25.69
N SER A 9 10.21 -3.24 -26.62
CA SER A 9 10.21 -1.90 -27.22
C SER A 9 8.93 -1.66 -28.04
N PRO A 10 8.48 -0.40 -28.22
CA PRO A 10 7.32 -0.10 -29.06
C PRO A 10 7.43 -0.67 -30.49
N VAL A 11 8.64 -0.64 -31.06
CA VAL A 11 8.92 -1.17 -32.41
C VAL A 11 8.69 -2.69 -32.44
N SER A 12 9.23 -3.41 -31.45
CA SER A 12 9.03 -4.86 -31.34
C SER A 12 7.56 -5.20 -31.15
N CYS A 13 6.84 -4.48 -30.28
CA CYS A 13 5.39 -4.66 -30.10
C CYS A 13 4.61 -4.47 -31.42
N ALA A 14 4.97 -3.46 -32.23
CA ALA A 14 4.35 -3.26 -33.53
C ALA A 14 4.63 -4.41 -34.51
N VAL A 15 5.87 -4.91 -34.54
CA VAL A 15 6.24 -6.08 -35.36
C VAL A 15 5.45 -7.31 -34.92
N PHE A 16 5.36 -7.59 -33.61
CA PHE A 16 4.61 -8.73 -33.09
C PHE A 16 3.13 -8.64 -33.46
N ALA A 17 2.54 -7.44 -33.35
CA ALA A 17 1.14 -7.20 -33.71
C ALA A 17 0.88 -7.45 -35.21
N ILE A 18 1.80 -7.05 -36.09
CA ILE A 18 1.70 -7.29 -37.53
C ILE A 18 1.87 -8.78 -37.87
N LYS A 19 2.80 -9.46 -37.19
CA LYS A 19 3.09 -10.89 -37.43
C LYS A 19 2.09 -11.84 -36.79
N GLY A 20 1.41 -11.41 -35.73
CA GLY A 20 0.50 -12.25 -34.95
C GLY A 20 1.21 -13.20 -33.97
N GLU A 21 2.53 -13.08 -33.84
CA GLU A 21 3.37 -13.92 -32.98
C GLU A 21 4.60 -13.15 -32.48
N ILE A 22 5.20 -13.64 -31.39
CA ILE A 22 6.48 -13.10 -30.87
C ILE A 22 7.61 -13.64 -31.74
N VAL A 23 8.29 -12.76 -32.47
CA VAL A 23 9.39 -13.10 -33.39
C VAL A 23 10.58 -12.18 -33.17
N ASP A 24 11.78 -12.55 -33.61
CA ASP A 24 12.87 -11.58 -33.65
C ASP A 24 12.52 -10.47 -34.65
N SER A 25 12.39 -9.23 -34.17
CA SER A 25 12.03 -8.09 -35.01
C SER A 25 13.04 -7.85 -36.14
N ARG A 26 14.30 -8.24 -35.95
CA ARG A 26 15.39 -8.12 -36.94
C ARG A 26 15.25 -9.11 -38.09
N GLU A 27 14.64 -10.26 -37.84
CA GLU A 27 14.45 -11.34 -38.80
C GLU A 27 13.04 -11.35 -39.41
N SER A 28 12.17 -10.44 -38.96
CA SER A 28 10.77 -10.36 -39.38
C SER A 28 10.57 -10.06 -40.87
N GLY A 29 11.60 -9.62 -41.58
CA GLY A 29 11.51 -9.13 -42.95
C GLY A 29 10.78 -7.79 -43.09
N ILE A 30 10.34 -7.18 -41.98
CA ILE A 30 9.74 -5.85 -41.96
C ILE A 30 10.85 -4.80 -41.98
N LYS A 31 10.87 -3.97 -43.03
CA LYS A 31 11.81 -2.84 -43.13
C LYS A 31 11.35 -1.73 -42.20
N ILE A 32 12.15 -1.43 -41.19
CA ILE A 32 11.93 -0.30 -40.28
C ILE A 32 12.75 0.87 -40.80
N GLY A 33 12.10 1.98 -41.13
CA GLY A 33 12.78 3.20 -41.57
C GLY A 33 13.54 3.86 -40.42
N SER A 34 14.67 4.50 -40.72
CA SER A 34 15.28 5.48 -39.81
C SER A 34 14.42 6.73 -39.77
N PHE A 35 14.17 7.27 -38.57
CA PHE A 35 13.51 8.58 -38.42
C PHE A 35 14.53 9.60 -37.91
N GLU A 36 14.42 10.83 -38.42
CA GLU A 36 15.12 11.97 -37.87
C GLU A 36 14.16 12.73 -36.96
N GLU A 37 14.66 13.19 -35.81
CA GLU A 37 13.87 14.08 -34.94
C GLU A 37 13.52 15.37 -35.70
N PRO A 38 12.28 15.86 -35.59
CA PRO A 38 11.91 17.08 -36.29
C PRO A 38 12.67 18.28 -35.71
N SER A 39 13.11 19.18 -36.58
CA SER A 39 13.78 20.43 -36.18
C SER A 39 12.96 21.32 -35.23
N LYS A 40 11.63 21.12 -35.19
CA LYS A 40 10.67 21.81 -34.31
C LYS A 40 9.49 20.88 -34.00
N TYR A 41 9.02 20.90 -32.75
CA TYR A 41 7.79 20.21 -32.36
C TYR A 41 6.57 21.12 -32.51
N LEU A 42 5.44 20.55 -32.95
CA LEU A 42 4.15 21.24 -32.93
C LEU A 42 3.66 21.33 -31.48
N ILE A 43 3.65 22.55 -30.92
CA ILE A 43 3.20 22.77 -29.55
C ILE A 43 1.72 23.14 -29.56
N ASN A 44 0.86 22.23 -29.08
CA ASN A 44 -0.55 22.49 -28.86
C ASN A 44 -0.82 22.71 -27.36
N ARG A 45 -1.26 23.92 -26.98
CA ARG A 45 -1.59 24.28 -25.60
C ARG A 45 -3.09 24.36 -25.32
N SER A 46 -3.94 24.02 -26.29
CA SER A 46 -5.40 24.22 -26.20
C SER A 46 -6.07 23.42 -25.07
N PHE A 47 -5.44 22.34 -24.58
CA PHE A 47 -5.92 21.54 -23.45
C PHE A 47 -5.24 21.89 -22.11
N ILE A 48 -4.44 22.96 -22.06
CA ILE A 48 -3.78 23.41 -20.83
C ILE A 48 -4.64 24.52 -20.21
N ILE A 49 -5.19 24.25 -19.04
CA ILE A 49 -5.89 25.24 -18.23
C ILE A 49 -4.87 25.83 -17.24
N PRO A 50 -4.48 27.12 -17.36
CA PRO A 50 -3.56 27.74 -16.43
C PRO A 50 -4.22 27.98 -15.06
N PRO A 51 -3.44 28.08 -13.97
CA PRO A 51 -3.99 28.46 -12.67
C PRO A 51 -4.63 29.85 -12.75
N LEU A 52 -5.70 30.04 -11.98
CA LEU A 52 -6.36 31.35 -11.87
C LEU A 52 -5.43 32.33 -11.13
N LYS A 53 -5.39 33.58 -11.60
CA LYS A 53 -4.56 34.64 -10.97
C LYS A 53 -5.04 34.99 -9.55
N ALA A 54 -6.35 34.88 -9.29
CA ALA A 54 -6.95 35.06 -7.97
C ALA A 54 -7.78 33.80 -7.65
N ALA A 55 -7.18 32.87 -6.89
CA ALA A 55 -7.78 31.57 -6.59
C ALA A 55 -8.48 31.51 -5.22
N SER A 56 -8.37 32.57 -4.40
CA SER A 56 -8.90 32.61 -3.02
C SER A 56 -10.42 32.45 -2.95
N ASP A 57 -11.15 32.95 -3.96
CA ASP A 57 -12.62 32.98 -3.95
C ASP A 57 -13.22 31.79 -4.72
N VAL A 58 -12.38 30.86 -5.18
CA VAL A 58 -12.83 29.71 -5.97
C VAL A 58 -13.45 28.67 -5.05
N LYS A 59 -14.77 28.51 -5.16
CA LYS A 59 -15.49 27.44 -4.45
C LYS A 59 -15.18 26.09 -5.08
N VAL A 60 -14.52 25.21 -4.32
CA VAL A 60 -14.27 23.82 -4.73
C VAL A 60 -15.58 23.03 -4.64
N ILE A 61 -16.04 22.52 -5.78
CA ILE A 61 -17.23 21.66 -5.85
C ILE A 61 -16.81 20.20 -5.65
N LYS A 62 -17.36 19.55 -4.62
CA LYS A 62 -17.12 18.13 -4.33
C LYS A 62 -18.33 17.29 -4.76
N GLY A 63 -18.12 16.31 -5.63
CA GLY A 63 -19.14 15.32 -5.98
C GLY A 63 -19.43 14.34 -4.84
N PRO A 64 -20.48 13.50 -4.94
CA PRO A 64 -20.91 12.61 -3.86
C PRO A 64 -19.86 11.55 -3.46
N ASN A 65 -18.95 11.19 -4.39
CA ASN A 65 -17.84 10.27 -4.18
C ASN A 65 -16.55 10.95 -3.69
N ILE A 66 -16.57 12.23 -3.37
CA ILE A 66 -15.45 12.92 -2.73
C ILE A 66 -15.80 13.04 -1.26
N LYS A 67 -15.16 12.22 -0.43
CA LYS A 67 -15.31 12.21 1.03
C LYS A 67 -14.07 12.82 1.66
N ASP A 68 -14.19 13.23 2.92
CA ASP A 68 -13.03 13.67 3.67
C ASP A 68 -12.07 12.51 3.92
N VAL A 69 -10.78 12.86 3.96
CA VAL A 69 -9.71 11.87 4.17
C VAL A 69 -9.77 11.43 5.63
N PRO A 70 -9.91 10.12 5.91
CA PRO A 70 -9.91 9.63 7.28
C PRO A 70 -8.54 9.83 7.91
N VAL A 71 -8.55 10.10 9.21
CA VAL A 71 -7.36 10.30 10.03
C VAL A 71 -7.35 9.24 11.12
N LYS A 72 -6.19 8.63 11.34
CA LYS A 72 -6.03 7.62 12.38
C LYS A 72 -5.75 8.30 13.71
N GLU A 73 -6.33 7.78 14.79
CA GLU A 73 -5.95 8.16 16.14
C GLU A 73 -4.50 7.73 16.46
N PRO A 74 -3.82 8.44 17.39
CA PRO A 74 -2.50 8.07 17.87
C PRO A 74 -2.39 6.61 18.31
N LEU A 75 -1.18 6.04 18.19
CA LEU A 75 -0.93 4.69 18.69
C LEU A 75 -1.17 4.60 20.19
N LYS A 76 -1.81 3.51 20.60
CA LYS A 76 -1.87 3.10 22.00
C LYS A 76 -0.56 2.40 22.37
N ASP A 77 -0.19 2.47 23.64
CA ASP A 77 1.01 1.81 24.15
C ASP A 77 0.92 0.27 24.14
N ARG A 78 -0.31 -0.27 24.04
CA ARG A 78 -0.58 -1.69 23.85
C ARG A 78 -1.45 -1.90 22.61
N ILE A 79 -1.02 -2.81 21.74
CA ILE A 79 -1.81 -3.30 20.61
C ILE A 79 -2.14 -4.76 20.89
N GLU A 80 -3.43 -5.09 20.95
CA GLU A 80 -3.92 -6.46 21.04
C GLU A 80 -4.95 -6.67 19.94
N ALA A 81 -4.62 -7.51 18.96
CA ALA A 81 -5.39 -7.63 17.74
C ALA A 81 -5.25 -9.02 17.11
N GLU A 82 -6.25 -9.41 16.31
CA GLU A 82 -6.23 -10.64 15.52
C GLU A 82 -5.41 -10.46 14.24
N VAL A 83 -4.68 -11.50 13.85
CA VAL A 83 -4.09 -11.63 12.52
C VAL A 83 -5.19 -11.98 11.52
N LEU A 84 -5.64 -11.02 10.72
CA LEU A 84 -6.71 -11.27 9.75
C LEU A 84 -6.22 -11.84 8.43
N LEU A 85 -4.92 -11.72 8.15
CA LEU A 85 -4.27 -12.24 6.95
C LEU A 85 -2.81 -12.57 7.25
N LYS A 86 -2.38 -13.78 6.85
CA LYS A 86 -0.98 -14.13 6.64
C LYS A 86 -0.76 -14.23 5.13
N ALA A 87 0.05 -13.33 4.60
CA ALA A 87 0.32 -13.21 3.18
C ALA A 87 1.75 -13.65 2.88
N GLY A 88 1.96 -14.25 1.71
CA GLY A 88 3.28 -14.74 1.28
C GLY A 88 4.24 -13.63 0.86
N ASP A 89 5.27 -14.03 0.13
CA ASP A 89 6.27 -13.11 -0.42
C ASP A 89 5.71 -12.33 -1.62
N ASN A 90 6.31 -11.18 -1.90
CA ASN A 90 6.08 -10.38 -3.11
C ASN A 90 4.65 -9.86 -3.31
N ILE A 91 3.87 -9.77 -2.23
CA ILE A 91 2.54 -9.15 -2.23
C ILE A 91 2.64 -7.75 -2.81
N THR A 92 1.91 -7.51 -3.89
CA THR A 92 1.90 -6.23 -4.58
C THR A 92 0.87 -5.28 -3.98
N THR A 93 1.02 -4.00 -4.24
CA THR A 93 -0.03 -3.02 -3.97
C THR A 93 -1.35 -3.33 -4.69
N ASP A 94 -1.35 -4.05 -5.82
CA ASP A 94 -2.57 -4.49 -6.52
C ASP A 94 -3.26 -5.65 -5.81
N ASP A 95 -2.49 -6.50 -5.14
CA ASP A 95 -3.03 -7.53 -4.26
C ASP A 95 -3.68 -6.93 -3.00
N ILE A 96 -3.06 -5.88 -2.44
CA ILE A 96 -3.59 -5.17 -1.26
C ILE A 96 -4.83 -4.34 -1.63
N MET A 97 -4.74 -3.57 -2.70
CA MET A 97 -5.80 -2.69 -3.18
C MET A 97 -5.87 -2.82 -4.71
N PRO A 98 -6.84 -3.57 -5.25
CA PRO A 98 -6.91 -3.77 -6.69
C PRO A 98 -7.21 -2.46 -7.42
N ALA A 99 -6.76 -2.36 -8.67
CA ALA A 99 -7.12 -1.29 -9.59
C ALA A 99 -8.31 -1.69 -10.48
N GLY A 100 -8.49 -0.97 -11.59
CA GLY A 100 -9.50 -1.27 -12.60
C GLY A 100 -10.81 -0.48 -12.45
N SER A 101 -11.66 -0.60 -13.46
CA SER A 101 -12.87 0.22 -13.63
C SER A 101 -13.86 0.11 -12.46
N LYS A 102 -13.86 -0.99 -11.72
CA LYS A 102 -14.73 -1.19 -10.55
C LYS A 102 -14.24 -0.46 -9.30
N VAL A 103 -12.95 -0.15 -9.20
CA VAL A 103 -12.33 0.41 -7.98
C VAL A 103 -11.94 1.87 -8.15
N LEU A 104 -11.40 2.24 -9.33
CA LEU A 104 -10.90 3.59 -9.61
C LEU A 104 -11.93 4.72 -9.38
N PRO A 105 -13.24 4.55 -9.63
CA PRO A 105 -14.23 5.59 -9.32
C PRO A 105 -14.32 5.97 -7.83
N PHE A 106 -13.81 5.14 -6.92
CA PHE A 106 -13.89 5.35 -5.47
C PHE A 106 -12.58 5.88 -4.84
N ARG A 107 -11.60 6.33 -5.64
CA ARG A 107 -10.31 6.84 -5.13
C ARG A 107 -10.44 7.97 -4.11
N SER A 108 -11.47 8.79 -4.23
CA SER A 108 -11.75 9.87 -3.27
C SER A 108 -12.81 9.50 -2.22
N ASN A 109 -13.23 8.23 -2.17
CA ASN A 109 -14.22 7.70 -1.24
C ASN A 109 -13.62 6.53 -0.44
N ILE A 110 -12.83 6.83 0.59
CA ILE A 110 -12.11 5.81 1.36
C ILE A 110 -13.02 4.76 2.00
N PRO A 111 -14.17 5.12 2.60
CA PRO A 111 -15.10 4.13 3.10
C PRO A 111 -15.53 3.11 2.03
N LYS A 112 -15.80 3.58 0.81
CA LYS A 112 -16.24 2.69 -0.27
C LYS A 112 -15.09 1.88 -0.88
N ILE A 113 -13.94 2.50 -1.14
CA ILE A 113 -12.79 1.79 -1.72
C ILE A 113 -12.23 0.73 -0.75
N SER A 114 -12.41 0.94 0.56
CA SER A 114 -11.95 -0.02 1.58
C SER A 114 -12.62 -1.39 1.48
N GLU A 115 -13.79 -1.49 0.85
CA GLU A 115 -14.47 -2.77 0.63
C GLU A 115 -13.67 -3.73 -0.27
N PHE A 116 -12.75 -3.20 -1.09
CA PHE A 116 -11.92 -3.96 -2.02
C PHE A 116 -10.55 -4.38 -1.47
N VAL A 117 -10.21 -3.97 -0.24
CA VAL A 117 -8.92 -4.32 0.39
C VAL A 117 -8.79 -5.85 0.45
N PHE A 118 -7.71 -6.37 -0.12
CA PHE A 118 -7.40 -7.80 -0.29
C PHE A 118 -8.46 -8.64 -0.99
N SER A 119 -9.40 -8.05 -1.76
CA SER A 119 -10.50 -8.83 -2.34
C SER A 119 -10.06 -9.91 -3.32
N GLY A 120 -8.86 -9.77 -3.91
CA GLY A 120 -8.24 -10.78 -4.78
C GLY A 120 -7.62 -11.97 -4.02
N ILE A 121 -7.28 -11.80 -2.74
CA ILE A 121 -6.68 -12.83 -1.88
C ILE A 121 -7.72 -13.42 -0.92
N ASP A 122 -8.49 -12.57 -0.25
CA ASP A 122 -9.54 -12.93 0.70
C ASP A 122 -10.72 -11.96 0.57
N ALA A 123 -11.76 -12.40 -0.14
CA ALA A 123 -12.98 -11.62 -0.38
C ALA A 123 -13.73 -11.23 0.91
N THR A 124 -13.45 -11.89 2.03
CA THR A 124 -14.09 -11.61 3.33
C THR A 124 -13.28 -10.64 4.20
N PHE A 125 -12.05 -10.28 3.79
CA PHE A 125 -11.13 -9.49 4.61
C PHE A 125 -11.75 -8.17 5.06
N SER A 126 -12.31 -7.39 4.13
CA SER A 126 -12.82 -6.05 4.46
C SER A 126 -13.97 -6.09 5.46
N LYS A 127 -14.83 -7.12 5.39
CA LYS A 127 -15.91 -7.34 6.37
C LYS A 127 -15.34 -7.69 7.75
N ARG A 128 -14.45 -8.68 7.83
CA ARG A 128 -13.83 -9.10 9.10
C ARG A 128 -13.01 -7.97 9.74
N ALA A 129 -12.33 -7.16 8.93
CA ALA A 129 -11.56 -6.02 9.40
C ALA A 129 -12.46 -4.93 10.01
N LYS A 130 -13.61 -4.62 9.39
CA LYS A 130 -14.62 -3.71 9.99
C LYS A 130 -15.11 -4.24 11.35
N GLU A 131 -15.39 -5.53 11.46
CA GLU A 131 -15.81 -6.15 12.72
C GLU A 131 -14.69 -6.13 13.79
N ALA A 132 -13.44 -6.36 13.37
CA ALA A 132 -12.28 -6.33 14.26
C ALA A 132 -11.93 -4.91 14.72
N LYS A 133 -12.22 -3.88 13.91
CA LYS A 133 -12.00 -2.46 14.25
C LYS A 133 -12.65 -2.07 15.58
N GLU A 134 -13.87 -2.53 15.83
CA GLU A 134 -14.60 -2.32 17.09
C GLU A 134 -13.97 -3.03 18.29
N LYS A 135 -13.10 -4.01 18.04
CA LYS A 135 -12.41 -4.83 19.05
C LYS A 135 -10.91 -4.50 19.18
N GLY A 136 -10.47 -3.35 18.68
CA GLY A 136 -9.08 -2.91 18.75
C GLY A 136 -8.31 -2.98 17.43
N GLY A 137 -8.93 -3.47 16.36
CA GLY A 137 -8.35 -3.52 15.02
C GLY A 137 -7.76 -4.88 14.66
N CYS A 138 -6.87 -4.87 13.67
CA CYS A 138 -6.25 -6.07 13.13
C CYS A 138 -4.75 -5.91 12.86
N ILE A 139 -4.10 -7.05 12.67
CA ILE A 139 -2.71 -7.18 12.22
C ILE A 139 -2.68 -7.99 10.92
N ILE A 140 -1.68 -7.71 10.09
CA ILE A 140 -1.33 -8.52 8.92
C ILE A 140 0.08 -9.06 9.09
N ILE A 141 0.28 -10.32 8.72
CA ILE A 141 1.60 -10.93 8.56
C ILE A 141 1.94 -10.96 7.07
N GLY A 142 3.14 -10.52 6.68
CA GLY A 142 3.62 -10.52 5.31
C GLY A 142 4.95 -11.28 5.14
N GLY A 143 5.19 -11.81 3.95
CA GLY A 143 6.47 -12.38 3.58
C GLY A 143 7.52 -11.32 3.24
N GLU A 144 8.41 -11.65 2.31
CA GLU A 144 9.41 -10.74 1.76
C GLU A 144 8.78 -9.71 0.81
N ASN A 145 9.38 -8.52 0.75
CA ASN A 145 9.04 -7.47 -0.22
C ASN A 145 7.56 -7.09 -0.22
N TYR A 146 6.95 -7.02 0.97
CA TYR A 146 5.53 -6.74 1.15
C TYR A 146 5.17 -5.33 0.65
N GLY A 147 4.13 -5.26 -0.19
CA GLY A 147 3.61 -4.03 -0.78
C GLY A 147 4.38 -3.53 -2.00
N GLN A 148 4.97 -4.42 -2.80
CA GLN A 148 5.73 -4.02 -3.98
C GLN A 148 4.88 -3.46 -5.13
N GLY A 149 5.52 -2.84 -6.10
CA GLY A 149 4.88 -2.28 -7.28
C GLY A 149 4.50 -0.81 -7.11
N SER A 150 3.26 -0.47 -7.46
CA SER A 150 2.83 0.92 -7.62
C SER A 150 2.86 1.74 -6.32
N SER A 151 3.04 3.06 -6.43
CA SER A 151 3.10 3.98 -5.29
C SER A 151 1.74 4.33 -4.65
N ARG A 152 0.72 3.49 -4.84
CA ARG A 152 -0.67 3.79 -4.47
C ARG A 152 -0.84 3.85 -2.95
N GLU A 153 -1.03 5.06 -2.43
CA GLU A 153 -1.26 5.33 -1.00
C GLU A 153 -2.53 4.66 -0.45
N HIS A 154 -3.53 4.39 -1.31
CA HIS A 154 -4.75 3.65 -0.95
C HIS A 154 -4.47 2.26 -0.40
N ALA A 155 -3.34 1.64 -0.77
CA ALA A 155 -2.90 0.37 -0.21
C ALA A 155 -2.50 0.46 1.27
N ALA A 156 -2.34 1.67 1.84
CA ALA A 156 -2.15 1.90 3.27
C ALA A 156 -3.35 2.61 3.90
N MET A 157 -3.88 3.64 3.24
CA MET A 157 -5.01 4.43 3.74
C MET A 157 -6.29 3.61 3.93
N ALA A 158 -6.61 2.71 2.99
CA ALA A 158 -7.83 1.92 3.09
C ALA A 158 -7.73 0.80 4.15
N PRO A 159 -6.61 0.04 4.27
CA PRO A 159 -6.41 -0.83 5.43
C PRO A 159 -6.42 -0.09 6.77
N MET A 160 -5.82 1.10 6.85
CA MET A 160 -5.89 1.94 8.04
C MET A 160 -7.34 2.25 8.40
N PHE A 161 -8.15 2.66 7.42
CA PHE A 161 -9.57 2.95 7.63
C PHE A 161 -10.34 1.73 8.17
N LEU A 162 -9.96 0.51 7.75
CA LEU A 162 -10.52 -0.74 8.25
C LEU A 162 -10.00 -1.17 9.64
N GLY A 163 -9.11 -0.40 10.26
CA GLY A 163 -8.61 -0.69 11.61
C GLY A 163 -7.29 -1.45 11.66
N LEU A 164 -6.54 -1.54 10.56
CA LEU A 164 -5.19 -2.10 10.58
C LEU A 164 -4.28 -1.29 11.52
N GLN A 165 -3.72 -1.95 12.53
CA GLN A 165 -2.82 -1.32 13.51
C GLN A 165 -1.35 -1.49 13.14
N ALA A 166 -0.97 -2.69 12.72
CA ALA A 166 0.41 -3.02 12.38
C ALA A 166 0.48 -4.05 11.24
N VAL A 167 1.58 -4.00 10.50
CA VAL A 167 1.98 -5.07 9.57
C VAL A 167 3.31 -5.62 10.06
N LEU A 168 3.39 -6.93 10.25
CA LEU A 168 4.64 -7.64 10.57
C LEU A 168 5.09 -8.38 9.32
N ALA A 169 6.22 -8.02 8.73
CA ALA A 169 6.69 -8.64 7.49
C ALA A 169 8.16 -9.08 7.56
N LYS A 170 8.60 -10.00 6.69
CA LYS A 170 10.03 -10.32 6.57
C LYS A 170 10.81 -9.13 6.01
N SER A 171 10.21 -8.42 5.05
CA SER A 171 10.72 -7.14 4.53
C SER A 171 9.62 -6.36 3.81
N PHE A 172 9.83 -5.06 3.59
CA PHE A 172 8.86 -4.16 2.94
C PHE A 172 9.42 -3.53 1.68
N ALA A 173 8.55 -3.30 0.70
CA ALA A 173 8.85 -2.38 -0.38
C ALA A 173 8.92 -0.93 0.15
N ARG A 174 9.98 -0.20 -0.22
CA ARG A 174 10.32 1.12 0.35
C ARG A 174 9.17 2.13 0.33
N ILE A 175 8.47 2.28 -0.80
CA ILE A 175 7.40 3.26 -0.95
C ILE A 175 6.17 2.86 -0.12
N HIS A 176 5.83 1.57 -0.10
CA HIS A 176 4.69 1.10 0.68
C HIS A 176 4.93 1.25 2.18
N LYS A 177 6.14 0.95 2.67
CA LYS A 177 6.54 1.24 4.05
C LYS A 177 6.32 2.70 4.43
N ALA A 178 6.73 3.64 3.57
CA ALA A 178 6.49 5.06 3.78
C ALA A 178 5.00 5.41 3.84
N ASN A 179 4.17 4.77 3.00
CA ASN A 179 2.72 4.96 3.05
C ASN A 179 2.10 4.43 4.35
N LEU A 180 2.52 3.25 4.85
CA LEU A 180 2.06 2.73 6.14
C LEU A 180 2.31 3.75 7.26
N ILE A 181 3.54 4.29 7.31
CA ILE A 181 3.95 5.34 8.27
C ILE A 181 3.07 6.58 8.12
N ASN A 182 2.85 7.06 6.89
CA ASN A 182 2.06 8.26 6.62
C ASN A 182 0.61 8.15 7.11
N PHE A 183 0.05 6.94 7.20
CA PHE A 183 -1.29 6.69 7.74
C PHE A 183 -1.27 6.12 9.17
N GLY A 184 -0.12 6.15 9.86
CA GLY A 184 0.00 5.74 11.26
C GLY A 184 -0.19 4.24 11.49
N ILE A 185 -0.02 3.41 10.47
CA ILE A 185 0.12 1.95 10.61
C ILE A 185 1.57 1.67 10.97
N LEU A 186 1.81 0.83 11.97
CA LEU A 186 3.15 0.48 12.42
C LEU A 186 3.77 -0.63 11.53
N PRO A 187 4.80 -0.34 10.72
CA PRO A 187 5.50 -1.38 9.96
C PRO A 187 6.58 -2.02 10.84
N LEU A 188 6.47 -3.32 11.07
CA LEU A 188 7.37 -4.11 11.89
C LEU A 188 8.02 -5.20 11.04
N GLN A 189 9.32 -5.36 11.18
CA GLN A 189 10.07 -6.40 10.49
C GLN A 189 10.44 -7.51 11.47
N PHE A 190 10.28 -8.77 11.09
CA PHE A 190 10.76 -9.88 11.93
C PHE A 190 12.27 -9.76 12.15
N LYS A 191 12.71 -9.81 13.42
CA LYS A 191 14.14 -9.79 13.77
C LYS A 191 14.82 -11.06 13.26
N ASN A 192 14.14 -12.20 13.41
CA ASN A 192 14.47 -13.46 12.75
C ASN A 192 13.38 -13.79 11.72
N PRO A 193 13.66 -13.81 10.41
CA PRO A 193 12.67 -14.13 9.38
C PRO A 193 11.94 -15.47 9.56
N ALA A 194 12.54 -16.45 10.26
CA ALA A 194 11.88 -17.72 10.57
C ALA A 194 10.70 -17.58 11.56
N ASP A 195 10.65 -16.50 12.36
CA ASP A 195 9.55 -16.22 13.27
C ASP A 195 8.24 -15.88 12.54
N TYR A 196 8.30 -15.66 11.22
CA TYR A 196 7.11 -15.61 10.35
C TYR A 196 6.20 -16.85 10.52
N GLU A 197 6.77 -18.02 10.83
CA GLU A 197 5.98 -19.24 11.06
C GLU A 197 5.31 -19.30 12.44
N LYS A 198 5.67 -18.42 13.38
CA LYS A 198 5.08 -18.37 14.72
C LYS A 198 3.74 -17.64 14.77
N ALA A 199 3.30 -17.04 13.67
CA ALA A 199 2.01 -16.36 13.56
C ALA A 199 1.23 -16.89 12.36
N GLU A 200 -0.07 -17.12 12.54
CA GLU A 200 -1.02 -17.56 11.52
C GLU A 200 -2.27 -16.70 11.50
N LYS A 201 -3.03 -16.77 10.39
CA LYS A 201 -4.36 -16.16 10.33
C LYS A 201 -5.25 -16.73 11.45
N GLY A 202 -5.90 -15.84 12.22
CA GLY A 202 -6.74 -16.17 13.36
C GLY A 202 -6.02 -16.12 14.72
N ASP A 203 -4.68 -16.04 14.73
CA ASP A 203 -3.94 -15.85 15.98
C ASP A 203 -4.19 -14.45 16.56
N ARG A 204 -4.24 -14.35 17.89
CA ARG A 204 -4.26 -13.07 18.60
C ARG A 204 -2.84 -12.73 19.03
N LEU A 205 -2.37 -11.56 18.61
CA LEU A 205 -1.06 -11.05 18.98
C LEU A 205 -1.20 -9.87 19.94
N VAL A 206 -0.28 -9.78 20.88
CA VAL A 206 -0.13 -8.67 21.82
C VAL A 206 1.25 -8.05 21.62
N ILE A 207 1.26 -6.73 21.42
CA ILE A 207 2.45 -5.88 21.39
C ILE A 207 2.34 -4.94 22.60
N LYS A 208 3.26 -5.06 23.55
CA LYS A 208 3.33 -4.19 24.74
C LYS A 208 4.39 -3.12 24.55
N ASP A 209 4.34 -2.07 25.37
CA ASP A 209 5.36 -1.01 25.43
C ASP A 209 5.66 -0.37 24.06
N VAL A 210 4.65 -0.21 23.22
CA VAL A 210 4.80 0.25 21.83
C VAL A 210 5.43 1.64 21.78
N ILE A 211 5.01 2.55 22.65
CA ILE A 211 5.50 3.93 22.67
C ILE A 211 6.94 3.97 23.17
N ASN A 212 7.25 3.23 24.24
CA ASN A 212 8.61 3.13 24.78
C ASN A 212 9.57 2.50 23.77
N SER A 213 9.13 1.43 23.10
CA SER A 213 9.91 0.76 22.05
C SER A 213 10.17 1.69 20.87
N LEU A 214 9.15 2.43 20.40
CA LEU A 214 9.32 3.45 19.37
C LEU A 214 10.38 4.49 19.77
N ASN A 215 10.29 5.04 20.99
CA ASN A 215 11.21 6.10 21.44
C ASN A 215 12.62 5.59 21.79
N GLY A 216 12.81 4.27 21.91
CA GLY A 216 14.05 3.64 22.35
C GLY A 216 14.70 2.77 21.27
N SER A 217 14.85 1.49 21.58
CA SER A 217 15.59 0.51 20.75
C SER A 217 14.88 0.15 19.44
N GLN A 218 13.59 0.47 19.30
CA GLN A 218 12.72 0.04 18.20
C GLN A 218 12.66 -1.49 18.06
N VAL A 219 12.83 -2.21 19.16
CA VAL A 219 12.61 -3.66 19.28
C VAL A 219 11.31 -3.88 20.06
N TYR A 220 10.42 -4.72 19.53
CA TYR A 220 9.10 -5.01 20.10
C TYR A 220 8.98 -6.50 20.38
N ASN A 221 8.57 -6.84 21.59
CA ASN A 221 8.24 -8.21 21.97
C ASN A 221 6.78 -8.49 21.59
N ILE A 222 6.58 -9.54 20.79
CA ILE A 222 5.28 -9.98 20.34
C ILE A 222 4.92 -11.26 21.08
N GLU A 223 3.78 -11.25 21.77
CA GLU A 223 3.19 -12.43 22.39
C GLU A 223 2.04 -12.94 21.51
N ASN A 224 2.18 -14.16 20.99
CA ASN A 224 1.07 -14.88 20.36
C ASN A 224 0.33 -15.68 21.44
N ILE A 225 -0.75 -15.11 21.96
CA ILE A 225 -1.50 -15.71 23.07
C ILE A 225 -2.33 -16.92 22.64
N THR A 226 -2.62 -17.07 21.34
CA THR A 226 -3.32 -18.24 20.82
C THR A 226 -2.44 -19.49 20.86
N LYS A 227 -1.13 -19.33 20.61
CA LYS A 227 -0.18 -20.44 20.52
C LYS A 227 0.78 -20.56 21.72
N GLY A 228 0.77 -19.59 22.63
CA GLY A 228 1.76 -19.52 23.71
C GLY A 228 3.18 -19.31 23.21
N ALA A 229 3.36 -18.59 22.09
CA ALA A 229 4.65 -18.33 21.48
C ALA A 229 5.04 -16.85 21.63
N ALA A 230 6.35 -16.58 21.62
CA ALA A 230 6.88 -15.22 21.62
C ALA A 230 8.01 -15.06 20.59
N PHE A 231 8.12 -13.85 20.06
CA PHE A 231 9.17 -13.48 19.10
C PHE A 231 9.40 -11.97 19.10
N GLU A 232 10.52 -11.56 18.52
CA GLU A 232 10.91 -10.15 18.43
C GLU A 232 10.71 -9.64 17.00
N VAL A 233 10.19 -8.43 16.90
CA VAL A 233 10.15 -7.65 15.66
C VAL A 233 10.80 -6.30 15.88
N VAL A 234 11.24 -5.66 14.82
CA VAL A 234 11.95 -4.38 14.88
C VAL A 234 11.32 -3.37 13.94
N SER A 235 11.57 -2.10 14.21
CA SER A 235 11.41 -1.04 13.22
C SER A 235 12.71 -0.24 13.12
N ASP A 236 12.89 0.45 12.00
CA ASP A 236 14.09 1.19 11.61
C ASP A 236 13.69 2.63 11.22
N LEU A 237 12.80 3.21 12.02
CA LEU A 237 12.20 4.51 11.76
C LEU A 237 13.15 5.63 12.19
N ASN A 238 13.36 6.59 11.30
CA ASN A 238 14.03 7.84 11.67
C ASN A 238 13.12 8.71 12.56
N ASP A 239 13.71 9.74 13.17
CA ASP A 239 13.04 10.58 14.17
C ASP A 239 11.71 11.15 13.67
N ARG A 240 11.70 11.68 12.45
CA ARG A 240 10.48 12.21 11.82
C ARG A 240 9.42 11.14 11.61
N GLN A 241 9.80 9.95 11.14
CA GLN A 241 8.86 8.84 10.95
C GLN A 241 8.25 8.38 12.28
N ARG A 242 9.04 8.37 13.35
CA ARG A 242 8.54 8.07 14.70
C ARG A 242 7.53 9.09 15.17
N GLU A 243 7.83 10.38 15.02
CA GLU A 243 6.90 11.47 15.36
C GLU A 243 5.58 11.36 14.57
N ILE A 244 5.66 11.08 13.27
CA ILE A 244 4.49 10.86 12.42
C ILE A 244 3.61 9.74 12.98
N ILE A 245 4.18 8.57 13.26
CA ILE A 245 3.43 7.43 13.80
C ILE A 245 2.82 7.75 15.17
N LEU A 246 3.59 8.38 16.06
CA LEU A 246 3.12 8.77 17.40
C LEU A 246 1.95 9.74 17.36
N LYS A 247 1.79 10.52 16.27
CA LYS A 247 0.64 11.41 16.06
C LYS A 247 -0.54 10.74 15.35
N GLY A 248 -0.42 9.48 14.94
CA GLY A 248 -1.46 8.79 14.16
C GLY A 248 -1.36 9.04 12.66
N GLY A 249 -0.21 9.52 12.17
CA GLY A 249 0.07 9.72 10.75
C GLY A 249 0.45 11.15 10.37
N LEU A 250 0.71 11.34 9.09
CA LEU A 250 1.31 12.55 8.54
C LEU A 250 0.35 13.74 8.61
N LEU A 251 -0.94 13.52 8.35
CA LEU A 251 -1.94 14.60 8.42
C LEU A 251 -2.09 15.17 9.85
N PRO A 252 -2.25 14.34 10.91
CA PRO A 252 -2.17 14.82 12.29
C PRO A 252 -0.87 15.56 12.62
N TYR A 253 0.26 15.03 12.16
CA TYR A 253 1.58 15.62 12.39
C TYR A 253 1.69 17.03 11.80
N MET A 254 1.18 17.25 10.58
CA MET A 254 1.24 18.52 9.87
C MET A 254 0.22 19.57 10.31
N LYS A 255 -0.81 19.20 11.08
CA LYS A 255 -1.84 20.14 11.57
C LYS A 255 -1.36 21.02 12.74
N LYS A 256 -0.11 20.85 13.18
CA LYS A 256 0.56 21.68 14.18
C LYS A 256 1.41 22.73 13.50
#